data_AF-A0A835END3-F1
#
_entry.id   AF-A0A835END3-F1
#
_cell.length_a   1.000
_cell.length_b   1.000
_cell.length_c   1.000
_cell.angle_alpha   90.00
_cell.angle_beta   90.00
_cell.angle_gamma   90.00
#
_symmetry.space_group_name_H-M   'P 1'
#
loop_
_entity.id
_entity.type
_entity.pdbx_description
1 polymer ?
#
loop_
_entity_poly.entity_id
_entity_poly.type
_entity_poly.pdbx_seq_one_letter_code
_entity_poly.pdbx_strand_id
1 'polypeptide(L)'
;MQAVVVVVLLAILPITPVLAIGSPAISATCAAVTTQPREYCVGFLSGEPAAMAATGAHGVAAAAMNTTARKAASTSRVIADLVDELWTCHGYYTTMVESLSGVLVDFRDGRIDNVTLDKAYNAGHQPMGCDALLLHGNAHKNPFSKENGENDKLARLVVAITSLLARKRLVGSLMLP
;
A
#
# COMPACT_ATOMS: atom_id res chain seq x y z
N MET A 1 48.57 4.85 -39.80
CA MET A 1 47.41 4.49 -38.96
C MET A 1 46.81 3.22 -39.54
N GLN A 2 47.02 2.09 -38.87
CA GLN A 2 46.58 0.77 -39.34
C GLN A 2 45.35 0.38 -38.51
N ALA A 3 44.19 0.23 -39.15
CA ALA A 3 42.94 -0.10 -38.49
C ALA A 3 42.91 -1.60 -38.16
N VAL A 4 42.87 -1.93 -36.87
CA VAL A 4 42.68 -3.30 -36.40
C VAL A 4 41.18 -3.56 -36.36
N VAL A 5 40.70 -4.44 -37.24
CA VAL A 5 39.32 -4.95 -37.21
C VAL A 5 39.26 -6.13 -36.24
N VAL A 6 38.58 -5.94 -35.12
CA VAL A 6 38.30 -7.02 -34.15
C VAL A 6 37.04 -7.75 -34.59
N VAL A 7 37.19 -9.00 -35.02
CA VAL A 7 36.06 -9.90 -35.35
C VAL A 7 35.62 -10.60 -34.06
N VAL A 8 34.41 -10.29 -33.59
CA VAL A 8 33.78 -10.96 -32.45
C VAL A 8 32.98 -12.15 -32.96
N LEU A 9 33.44 -13.38 -32.68
CA LEU A 9 32.71 -14.62 -32.92
C LEU A 9 31.71 -14.88 -31.78
N LEU A 10 30.42 -14.67 -32.04
CA LEU A 10 29.34 -15.06 -31.13
C LEU A 10 29.08 -16.57 -31.26
N ALA A 11 29.48 -17.34 -30.25
CA ALA A 11 29.10 -18.74 -30.11
C ALA A 11 27.63 -18.83 -29.65
N ILE A 12 26.75 -19.27 -30.54
CA ILE A 12 25.35 -19.57 -30.23
C ILE A 12 25.31 -20.98 -29.63
N LEU A 13 25.13 -21.08 -28.31
CA LEU A 13 24.87 -22.36 -27.64
C LEU A 13 23.43 -22.80 -27.95
N PRO A 14 23.19 -24.07 -28.37
CA PRO A 14 21.84 -24.59 -28.52
C PRO A 14 21.20 -24.72 -27.12
N ILE A 15 20.22 -23.86 -26.85
CA ILE A 15 19.35 -24.00 -25.68
C ILE A 15 18.45 -25.21 -25.98
N THR A 16 18.80 -26.37 -25.43
CA THR A 16 17.89 -27.52 -25.47
C THR A 16 16.65 -27.15 -24.63
N PRO A 17 15.42 -27.30 -25.17
CA PRO A 17 14.23 -27.21 -24.35
C PRO A 17 14.27 -28.41 -23.41
N VAL A 18 14.72 -28.19 -22.17
CA VAL A 18 14.43 -29.11 -21.08
C VAL A 18 12.92 -29.07 -20.93
N LEU A 19 12.23 -30.04 -21.53
CA LEU A 19 10.88 -30.39 -21.12
C LEU A 19 10.96 -30.57 -19.60
N ALA A 20 10.29 -29.70 -18.85
CA ALA A 20 10.23 -29.82 -17.41
C ALA A 20 9.54 -31.17 -17.11
N ILE A 21 10.35 -32.22 -16.95
CA ILE A 21 9.88 -33.52 -16.51
C ILE A 21 9.37 -33.26 -15.10
N GLY A 22 8.04 -33.27 -14.93
CA GLY A 22 7.41 -33.04 -13.65
C GLY A 22 8.00 -33.98 -12.59
N SER A 23 8.24 -33.47 -11.39
CA SER A 23 8.84 -34.27 -10.32
C SER A 23 7.94 -35.47 -9.99
N PRO A 24 8.43 -36.72 -10.09
CA PRO A 24 7.67 -37.91 -9.72
C PRO A 24 7.22 -37.86 -8.26
N ALA A 25 8.06 -37.29 -7.39
CA ALA A 25 7.75 -37.10 -5.97
C ALA A 25 6.56 -36.15 -5.78
N ILE A 26 6.51 -35.05 -6.53
CA ILE A 26 5.36 -34.12 -6.51
C ILE A 26 4.10 -34.84 -7.03
N SER A 27 4.18 -35.51 -8.18
CA SER A 27 3.04 -36.19 -8.79
C SER A 27 2.42 -37.25 -7.86
N ALA A 28 3.26 -38.08 -7.23
CA ALA A 28 2.83 -39.10 -6.29
C ALA A 28 2.25 -38.48 -5.00
N THR A 29 2.91 -37.46 -4.45
CA THR A 29 2.41 -36.75 -3.26
C THR A 29 1.05 -36.13 -3.52
N CYS A 30 0.89 -35.40 -4.63
CA CYS A 30 -0.36 -34.72 -4.98
C CYS A 30 -1.48 -35.68 -5.41
N ALA A 31 -1.18 -36.90 -5.85
CA ALA A 31 -2.20 -37.93 -6.07
C ALA A 31 -2.80 -38.45 -4.74
N ALA A 32 -2.04 -38.38 -3.64
CA ALA A 32 -2.48 -38.81 -2.31
C ALA A 32 -3.16 -37.69 -1.49
N VAL A 33 -3.00 -36.41 -1.87
CA VAL A 33 -3.67 -35.28 -1.20
C VAL A 33 -5.13 -35.20 -1.62
N THR A 34 -6.06 -35.33 -0.67
CA THR A 34 -7.51 -35.28 -0.93
C THR A 34 -8.16 -33.95 -0.57
N THR A 35 -7.47 -33.08 0.17
CA THR A 35 -8.00 -31.81 0.69
C THR A 35 -7.89 -30.64 -0.28
N GLN A 36 -7.13 -30.81 -1.38
CA GLN A 36 -6.90 -29.77 -2.38
C GLN A 36 -6.96 -30.37 -3.79
N PRO A 37 -7.40 -29.60 -4.81
CA PRO A 37 -7.35 -30.07 -6.19
C PRO A 37 -5.93 -30.50 -6.57
N ARG A 38 -5.80 -31.65 -7.23
CA ARG A 38 -4.49 -32.18 -7.65
C ARG A 38 -3.71 -31.17 -8.51
N GLU A 39 -4.41 -30.47 -9.40
CA GLU A 39 -3.82 -29.43 -10.25
C GLU A 39 -3.24 -28.26 -9.44
N TYR A 40 -3.93 -27.84 -8.38
CA TYR A 40 -3.42 -26.82 -7.47
C TYR A 40 -2.15 -27.30 -6.74
N CYS A 41 -2.18 -28.52 -6.18
CA CYS A 41 -1.03 -29.10 -5.50
C CYS A 41 0.20 -29.20 -6.43
N VAL A 42 0.01 -29.77 -7.62
CA VAL A 42 1.11 -29.92 -8.60
C VAL A 42 1.59 -28.55 -9.07
N GLY A 43 0.69 -27.62 -9.39
CA GLY A 43 1.06 -26.28 -9.86
C GLY A 43 1.85 -25.49 -8.83
N PHE A 44 1.39 -25.47 -7.57
CA PHE A 44 2.09 -24.81 -6.47
C PHE A 44 3.49 -25.41 -6.27
N LEU A 45 3.59 -26.73 -6.10
CA LEU A 45 4.87 -27.38 -5.80
C LEU A 45 5.84 -27.35 -6.97
N SER A 46 5.36 -27.38 -8.22
CA SER A 46 6.23 -27.27 -9.38
C SER A 46 6.87 -25.88 -9.51
N GLY A 47 6.25 -24.85 -8.93
CA GLY A 47 6.83 -23.51 -8.83
C GLY A 47 7.89 -23.38 -7.72
N GLU A 48 8.06 -24.38 -6.86
CA GLU A 48 8.96 -24.34 -5.72
C GLU A 48 10.25 -25.14 -6.00
N PRO A 49 11.42 -24.48 -6.17
CA PRO A 49 12.67 -25.17 -6.54
C PRO A 49 13.06 -26.29 -5.57
N ALA A 50 12.83 -26.09 -4.27
CA ALA A 50 13.13 -27.10 -3.25
C ALA A 50 12.21 -28.34 -3.35
N ALA A 51 10.96 -28.16 -3.77
CA ALA A 51 10.04 -29.27 -4.01
C ALA A 51 10.40 -30.01 -5.31
N MET A 52 10.81 -29.27 -6.35
CA MET A 52 11.28 -29.86 -7.61
C MET A 52 12.56 -30.69 -7.45
N ALA A 53 13.47 -30.27 -6.56
CA ALA A 53 14.69 -31.02 -6.24
C ALA A 53 14.46 -32.19 -5.27
N ALA A 54 13.28 -32.31 -4.66
CA ALA A 54 12.99 -33.35 -3.70
C ALA A 54 12.81 -34.72 -4.39
N THR A 55 13.41 -35.75 -3.81
CA THR A 55 13.34 -37.13 -4.31
C THR A 55 12.21 -37.94 -3.69
N GLY A 56 11.50 -37.41 -2.69
CA GLY A 56 10.42 -38.11 -1.99
C GLY A 56 9.46 -37.18 -1.25
N ALA A 57 8.35 -37.75 -0.79
CA ALA A 57 7.22 -37.02 -0.20
C ALA A 57 7.62 -36.17 1.03
N HIS A 58 8.56 -36.64 1.86
CA HIS A 58 9.04 -35.87 3.01
C HIS A 58 9.74 -34.56 2.58
N GLY A 59 10.55 -34.60 1.52
CA GLY A 59 11.21 -33.41 0.98
C GLY A 59 10.21 -32.45 0.33
N VAL A 60 9.22 -32.98 -0.39
CA VAL A 60 8.11 -32.19 -0.94
C VAL A 60 7.30 -31.52 0.16
N ALA A 61 6.98 -32.23 1.24
CA ALA A 61 6.27 -31.70 2.39
C ALA A 61 7.08 -30.62 3.12
N ALA A 62 8.39 -30.85 3.34
CA ALA A 62 9.27 -29.86 3.94
C ALA A 62 9.35 -28.57 3.10
N ALA A 63 9.45 -28.69 1.78
CA ALA A 63 9.42 -27.54 0.88
C ALA A 63 8.09 -26.77 0.96
N ALA A 64 6.96 -27.49 0.96
CA ALA A 64 5.63 -26.90 1.11
C ALA A 64 5.50 -26.14 2.43
N MET A 65 5.87 -26.76 3.55
CA MET A 65 5.82 -26.15 4.89
C MET A 65 6.70 -24.91 4.97
N ASN A 66 7.95 -24.97 4.47
CA ASN A 66 8.86 -23.83 4.48
C ASN A 66 8.31 -22.66 3.65
N THR A 67 7.75 -22.92 2.47
CA THR A 67 7.14 -21.88 1.65
C THR A 67 5.89 -21.30 2.29
N THR A 68 5.02 -22.13 2.88
CA THR A 68 3.86 -21.66 3.64
C THR A 68 4.29 -20.78 4.82
N ALA A 69 5.30 -21.20 5.59
CA ALA A 69 5.83 -20.42 6.70
C ALA A 69 6.38 -19.06 6.23
N ARG A 70 7.15 -19.02 5.14
CA ARG A 70 7.65 -17.75 4.56
C ARG A 70 6.53 -16.85 4.09
N LYS A 71 5.51 -17.38 3.41
CA LYS A 71 4.34 -16.61 2.96
C LYS A 71 3.56 -16.07 4.15
N ALA A 72 3.30 -16.89 5.17
CA ALA A 72 2.63 -16.47 6.40
C ALA A 72 3.42 -15.36 7.13
N ALA A 73 4.74 -15.51 7.27
CA ALA A 73 5.59 -14.48 7.86
C ALA A 73 5.61 -13.18 7.03
N SER A 74 5.54 -13.27 5.70
CA SER A 74 5.39 -12.10 4.84
C SER A 74 4.05 -11.40 5.06
N THR A 75 2.94 -12.14 5.10
CA THR A 75 1.62 -11.58 5.37
C THR A 75 1.54 -10.96 6.76
N SER A 76 2.12 -11.61 7.77
CA SER A 76 2.17 -11.06 9.13
C SER A 76 2.90 -9.72 9.20
N ARG A 77 3.98 -9.54 8.42
CA ARG A 77 4.69 -8.25 8.34
C ARG A 77 3.82 -7.17 7.70
N VAL A 78 3.18 -7.47 6.57
CA VAL A 78 2.25 -6.52 5.92
C VAL A 78 1.11 -6.12 6.86
N ILE A 79 0.58 -7.05 7.67
CA ILE A 79 -0.45 -6.72 8.67
C ILE A 79 0.10 -5.79 9.74
N ALA A 80 1.31 -6.06 10.26
CA ALA A 80 1.93 -5.21 11.27
C ALA A 80 2.19 -3.78 10.74
N ASP A 81 2.75 -3.67 9.53
CA ASP A 81 2.98 -2.40 8.84
C ASP A 81 1.66 -1.64 8.65
N LEU A 82 0.60 -2.35 8.20
CA LEU A 82 -0.70 -1.73 8.01
C LEU A 82 -1.26 -1.21 9.33
N VAL A 83 -1.22 -2.00 10.42
CA VAL A 83 -1.71 -1.56 11.73
C VAL A 83 -1.01 -0.30 12.23
N ASP A 84 0.31 -0.18 12.02
CA ASP A 84 1.08 1.01 12.37
C ASP A 84 0.69 2.24 11.54
N GLU A 85 0.54 2.07 10.22
CA GLU A 85 0.07 3.12 9.32
C GLU A 85 -1.37 3.56 9.66
N LEU A 86 -2.24 2.61 10.01
CA LEU A 86 -3.60 2.87 10.47
C LEU A 86 -3.62 3.67 11.76
N TRP A 87 -2.73 3.38 12.70
CA TRP A 87 -2.58 4.14 13.94
C TRP A 87 -2.17 5.58 13.66
N THR A 88 -1.23 5.78 12.73
CA THR A 88 -0.81 7.12 12.31
C THR A 88 -1.96 7.88 11.61
N CYS A 89 -2.70 7.21 10.72
CA CYS A 89 -3.91 7.75 10.11
C CYS A 89 -4.97 8.17 11.13
N HIS A 90 -5.18 7.37 12.18
CA HIS A 90 -6.06 7.74 13.28
C HIS A 90 -5.61 9.05 13.96
N GLY A 91 -4.30 9.28 14.11
CA GLY A 91 -3.74 10.55 14.56
C GLY A 91 -4.08 11.73 13.64
N TYR A 92 -4.00 11.54 12.32
CA TYR A 92 -4.40 12.57 11.34
C TYR A 92 -5.89 12.93 11.49
N TYR A 93 -6.77 11.94 11.62
CA TYR A 93 -8.20 12.19 11.81
C TYR A 93 -8.53 12.81 13.18
N THR A 94 -7.81 12.44 14.24
CA THR A 94 -7.93 13.11 15.54
C THR A 94 -7.59 14.60 15.41
N THR A 95 -6.47 14.91 14.76
CA THR A 95 -6.04 16.30 14.48
C THR A 95 -7.08 17.05 13.63
N MET A 96 -7.67 16.39 12.64
CA MET A 96 -8.73 16.96 11.80
C MET A 96 -9.96 17.33 12.62
N VAL A 97 -10.43 16.42 13.48
CA VAL A 97 -11.61 16.63 14.34
C VAL A 97 -11.38 17.79 15.30
N GLU A 98 -10.22 17.85 15.95
CA GLU A 98 -9.85 18.94 16.85
C GLU A 98 -9.80 20.29 16.13
N SER A 99 -9.18 20.31 14.94
CA SER A 99 -9.05 21.52 14.12
C SER A 99 -10.43 22.05 13.67
N LEU A 100 -11.30 21.17 13.17
CA LEU A 100 -12.66 21.53 12.76
C LEU A 100 -13.51 22.00 13.94
N SER A 101 -13.38 21.37 15.11
CA SER A 101 -14.05 21.81 16.33
C SER A 101 -13.59 23.21 16.74
N GLY A 102 -12.28 23.48 16.65
CA GLY A 102 -11.72 24.80 16.89
C GLY A 102 -12.23 25.87 15.91
N VAL A 103 -12.32 25.54 14.62
CA VAL A 103 -12.94 26.41 13.60
C VAL A 103 -14.38 26.73 13.98
N LEU A 104 -15.18 25.74 14.36
CA LEU A 104 -16.58 25.92 14.73
C LEU A 104 -16.75 26.83 15.96
N VAL A 105 -15.88 26.70 16.96
CA VAL A 105 -15.86 27.58 18.14
C VAL A 105 -15.58 29.02 17.74
N ASP A 106 -14.55 29.26 16.94
CA ASP A 106 -14.23 30.62 16.47
C ASP A 106 -15.36 31.23 15.66
N PHE A 107 -15.98 30.45 14.76
CA PHE A 107 -17.15 30.88 14.01
C PHE A 107 -18.33 31.31 14.90
N ARG A 108 -18.65 30.52 15.93
CA ARG A 108 -19.74 30.83 16.88
C ARG A 108 -19.47 32.10 17.67
N ASP A 109 -18.22 32.35 17.99
CA ASP A 109 -17.79 33.57 18.69
C ASP A 109 -17.61 34.76 17.74
N GLY A 110 -17.93 34.60 16.46
CA GLY A 110 -17.75 35.65 15.44
C GLY A 110 -16.28 36.00 15.21
N ARG A 111 -15.33 35.10 15.50
CA ARG A 111 -13.91 35.24 15.20
C ARG A 111 -13.59 34.51 13.89
N ILE A 112 -13.03 35.25 12.95
CA ILE A 112 -12.58 34.72 11.65
C ILE A 112 -11.32 35.49 11.31
N ASP A 113 -10.22 35.00 11.86
CA ASP A 113 -8.88 35.58 11.77
C ASP A 113 -7.89 34.54 11.19
N ASN A 114 -6.60 34.86 11.18
CA ASN A 114 -5.57 33.95 10.68
C ASN A 114 -5.51 32.64 11.47
N VAL A 115 -5.76 32.67 12.78
CA VAL A 115 -5.76 31.45 13.61
C VAL A 115 -6.90 30.52 13.21
N THR A 116 -8.07 31.07 12.92
CA THR A 116 -9.22 30.31 12.42
C THR A 116 -8.90 29.67 11.05
N LEU A 117 -8.23 30.43 10.18
CA LEU A 117 -7.79 29.93 8.88
C LEU A 117 -6.75 28.81 9.01
N ASP A 118 -5.77 28.96 9.89
CA ASP A 118 -4.73 27.96 10.13
C ASP A 118 -5.34 26.63 10.61
N LYS A 119 -6.34 26.68 11.50
CA LYS A 119 -7.10 25.49 11.90
C LYS A 119 -7.83 24.85 10.72
N ALA A 120 -8.51 25.64 9.89
CA ALA A 120 -9.20 25.13 8.71
C ALA A 120 -8.21 24.47 7.73
N TYR A 121 -7.09 25.13 7.44
CA TYR A 121 -6.04 24.57 6.59
C TYR A 121 -5.47 23.29 7.19
N ASN A 122 -5.19 23.26 8.50
CA ASN A 122 -4.68 22.06 9.16
C ASN A 122 -5.64 20.87 8.98
N ALA A 123 -6.95 21.08 9.15
CA ALA A 123 -7.95 20.05 8.86
C ALA A 123 -7.93 19.60 7.39
N GLY A 124 -7.74 20.53 6.45
CA GLY A 124 -7.71 20.28 5.02
C GLY A 124 -6.63 19.32 4.54
N HIS A 125 -5.51 19.19 5.25
CA HIS A 125 -4.38 18.35 4.83
C HIS A 125 -4.44 16.91 5.36
N GLN A 126 -5.22 16.65 6.42
CA GLN A 126 -5.19 15.37 7.13
C GLN A 126 -5.63 14.18 6.26
N PRO A 127 -6.73 14.25 5.47
CA PRO A 127 -7.20 13.09 4.72
C PRO A 127 -6.20 12.66 3.63
N MET A 128 -5.59 13.61 2.92
CA MET A 128 -4.53 13.32 1.95
C MET A 128 -3.25 12.80 2.60
N GLY A 129 -2.91 13.28 3.81
CA GLY A 129 -1.79 12.73 4.58
C GLY A 129 -1.98 11.25 4.88
N CYS A 130 -3.18 10.87 5.33
CA CYS A 130 -3.53 9.46 5.55
C CYS A 130 -3.52 8.65 4.25
N ASP A 131 -4.12 9.18 3.18
CA ASP A 131 -4.18 8.48 1.89
C ASP A 131 -2.79 8.19 1.31
N ALA A 132 -1.92 9.20 1.35
CA ALA A 132 -0.54 9.07 0.89
C ALA A 132 0.26 8.09 1.74
N LEU A 133 0.08 8.09 3.07
CA LEU A 133 0.72 7.13 3.96
C LEU A 133 0.30 5.70 3.65
N LEU A 134 -1.00 5.43 3.47
CA LEU A 134 -1.47 4.07 3.20
C LEU A 134 -1.14 3.57 1.79
N LEU A 135 -0.98 4.48 0.83
CA LEU A 135 -0.61 4.13 -0.54
C LEU A 135 0.89 3.86 -0.69
N HIS A 136 1.73 4.67 -0.04
CA HIS A 136 3.18 4.64 -0.20
C HIS A 136 3.93 4.09 1.02
N GLY A 137 3.22 3.80 2.11
CA GLY A 137 3.75 3.18 3.32
C GLY A 137 4.15 1.73 3.08
N ASN A 138 4.85 1.13 4.03
CA ASN A 138 5.40 -0.23 3.95
C ASN A 138 4.36 -1.30 3.60
N ALA A 139 3.11 -1.17 4.04
CA ALA A 139 2.08 -2.16 3.74
C ALA A 139 1.63 -2.12 2.27
N HIS A 140 1.71 -0.94 1.62
CA HIS A 140 1.18 -0.69 0.27
C HIS A 140 -0.31 -1.07 0.16
N LYS A 141 -1.10 -0.77 1.21
CA LYS A 141 -2.52 -1.10 1.33
C LYS A 141 -3.30 0.09 1.85
N ASN A 142 -4.27 0.53 1.07
CA ASN A 142 -5.19 1.59 1.45
C ASN A 142 -6.64 1.09 1.51
N PRO A 143 -7.12 0.64 2.69
CA PRO A 143 -8.49 0.18 2.86
C PRO A 143 -9.54 1.30 2.89
N PHE A 144 -9.16 2.58 2.93
CA PHE A 144 -10.11 3.72 3.08
C PHE A 144 -9.90 4.85 2.07
N SER A 145 -9.36 4.54 0.88
CA SER A 145 -9.07 5.56 -0.12
C SER A 145 -10.31 6.37 -0.51
N LYS A 146 -11.48 5.72 -0.53
CA LYS A 146 -12.77 6.38 -0.78
C LYS A 146 -13.10 7.38 0.33
N GLU A 147 -13.05 6.95 1.58
CA GLU A 147 -13.35 7.75 2.77
C GLU A 147 -12.38 8.93 2.88
N ASN A 148 -11.08 8.73 2.61
CA ASN A 148 -10.09 9.80 2.56
C ASN A 148 -10.43 10.83 1.48
N GLY A 149 -10.80 10.38 0.28
CA GLY A 149 -11.19 11.27 -0.81
C GLY A 149 -12.47 12.07 -0.53
N GLU A 150 -13.43 11.49 0.20
CA GLU A 150 -14.64 12.19 0.64
C GLU A 150 -14.33 13.23 1.71
N ASN A 151 -13.52 12.87 2.72
CA ASN A 151 -13.11 13.80 3.78
C ASN A 151 -12.23 14.93 3.25
N ASP A 152 -11.35 14.70 2.27
CA ASP A 152 -10.55 15.74 1.61
C ASP A 152 -11.46 16.81 0.99
N LYS A 153 -12.48 16.39 0.21
CA LYS A 153 -13.43 17.32 -0.42
C LYS A 153 -14.17 18.16 0.61
N LEU A 154 -14.64 17.54 1.70
CA LEU A 154 -15.36 18.24 2.77
C LEU A 154 -14.44 19.20 3.53
N ALA A 155 -13.23 18.79 3.86
CA ALA A 155 -12.27 19.63 4.57
C ALA A 155 -11.85 20.85 3.71
N ARG A 156 -11.61 20.65 2.41
CA ARG A 156 -11.35 21.74 1.47
C ARG A 156 -12.53 22.70 1.31
N LEU A 157 -13.76 22.20 1.38
CA LEU A 157 -14.94 23.06 1.38
C LEU A 157 -14.96 23.97 2.62
N VAL A 158 -14.66 23.43 3.81
CA VAL A 158 -14.54 24.22 5.04
C VAL A 158 -13.44 25.28 4.92
N VAL A 159 -12.27 24.93 4.39
CA VAL A 159 -11.19 25.88 4.10
C VAL A 159 -11.69 27.00 3.20
N ALA A 160 -12.30 26.66 2.06
CA ALA A 160 -12.76 27.64 1.07
C ALA A 160 -13.78 28.63 1.65
N ILE A 161 -14.75 28.13 2.43
CA ILE A 161 -15.76 28.95 3.10
C ILE A 161 -15.10 29.87 4.14
N THR A 162 -14.19 29.33 4.96
CA THR A 162 -13.49 30.11 5.99
C THR A 162 -12.66 31.24 5.36
N SER A 163 -11.90 30.94 4.30
CA SER A 163 -11.14 31.94 3.54
C SER A 163 -12.04 33.00 2.91
N LEU A 164 -13.22 32.62 2.39
CA LEU A 164 -14.17 33.58 1.82
C LEU A 164 -14.68 34.55 2.89
N LEU A 165 -15.05 34.05 4.06
CA LEU A 165 -15.60 34.86 5.14
C LEU A 165 -14.54 35.78 5.77
N ALA A 166 -13.31 35.29 5.94
CA ALA A 166 -12.18 36.11 6.39
C ALA A 166 -11.94 37.30 5.45
N ARG A 167 -11.92 37.06 4.13
CA ARG A 167 -11.76 38.11 3.12
C ARG A 167 -12.89 39.13 3.14
N LYS A 168 -14.14 38.68 3.25
CA LYS A 168 -15.29 39.59 3.35
C LYS A 168 -15.20 40.49 4.58
N ARG A 169 -14.74 39.95 5.71
CA ARG A 169 -14.53 40.74 6.93
C ARG A 169 -13.47 41.81 6.73
N LEU A 170 -12.34 41.48 6.11
CA LEU A 170 -11.29 42.45 5.80
C LEU A 170 -11.80 43.59 4.91
N VAL A 171 -12.54 43.28 3.84
CA VAL A 171 -13.11 44.30 2.94
C VAL A 171 -14.17 45.15 3.66
N GLY A 172 -15.05 44.53 4.46
CA GLY A 172 -16.05 45.24 5.25
C GLY A 172 -15.44 46.15 6.32
N SER A 173 -14.34 45.74 6.95
CA SER A 173 -13.57 46.56 7.90
C SER A 173 -12.82 47.72 7.25
N LEU A 174 -12.45 47.61 5.97
CA LEU A 174 -11.84 48.69 5.18
C LEU A 174 -12.84 49.71 4.64
N MET A 175 -14.15 49.45 4.76
CA MET A 175 -15.23 50.32 4.28
C MET A 175 -15.93 51.12 5.40
N LEU A 176 -15.45 51.06 6.64
CA LEU A 176 -15.96 51.90 7.74
C LEU A 176 -15.13 53.20 7.83
N PRO A 177 -15.78 54.39 7.79
CA PRO A 177 -15.12 55.70 7.94
C PRO A 177 -14.62 55.97 9.36
#